data_AF-A0A938HQ59-F1
#
_entry.id   AF-A0A938HQ59-F1
#
_cell.length_a   1.000
_cell.length_b   1.000
_cell.length_c   1.000
_cell.angle_alpha   90.00
_cell.angle_beta   90.00
_cell.angle_gamma   90.00
#
_symmetry.space_group_name_H-M   'P 1'
#
loop_
_entity.id
_entity.type
_entity.pdbx_description
1 polymer ?
#
loop_
_entity_poly.entity_id
_entity_poly.type
_entity_poly.pdbx_seq_one_letter_code
_entity_poly.pdbx_strand_id
1 'polypeptide(L)'
;QRICGLAPWRDSLIVATSAKGPMERDPSLTFLTDEVHEQYGRLWRYTLPGHLSAPIRYVPRPTRIRCELRPDRLRVLQDGALRGEATFDPKLLEGLKPAAITWGQGLHGPTTCRLTRKDVSPALD
;
A
#
# COMPACT_ATOMS: atom_id res chain seq x y z
N GLN A 1 -10.06 -11.56 18.16
CA GLN A 1 -8.73 -10.92 18.21
C GLN A 1 -8.85 -9.42 17.97
N ARG A 2 -7.88 -8.61 18.40
CA ARG A 2 -7.80 -7.17 18.10
C ARG A 2 -6.68 -6.92 17.10
N ILE A 3 -6.90 -5.98 16.17
CA ILE A 3 -5.84 -5.46 15.30
C ILE A 3 -4.89 -4.64 16.17
N CYS A 4 -3.59 -4.94 16.09
CA CYS A 4 -2.56 -4.24 16.87
C CYS A 4 -1.39 -3.75 16.03
N GLY A 5 -1.40 -4.00 14.72
CA GLY A 5 -0.46 -3.39 13.79
C GLY A 5 -1.10 -3.20 12.42
N LEU A 6 -0.81 -2.05 11.82
CA LEU A 6 -1.14 -1.71 10.44
C LEU A 6 0.13 -1.20 9.79
N ALA A 7 0.60 -1.86 8.74
CA ALA A 7 1.80 -1.46 8.02
C ALA A 7 1.51 -1.42 6.51
N PRO A 8 1.64 -0.25 5.85
CA PRO A 8 1.49 -0.19 4.41
C PRO A 8 2.61 -0.96 3.73
N TRP A 9 2.26 -1.78 2.73
CA TRP A 9 3.20 -2.60 1.98
C TRP A 9 2.80 -2.64 0.50
N ARG A 10 3.48 -1.84 -0.32
CA ARG A 10 3.21 -1.73 -1.76
C ARG A 10 1.74 -1.42 -2.03
N ASP A 11 1.02 -2.33 -2.68
CA ASP A 11 -0.41 -2.27 -3.02
C ASP A 11 -1.35 -2.70 -1.88
N SER A 12 -0.79 -3.04 -0.72
CA SER A 12 -1.51 -3.71 0.34
C SER A 12 -1.30 -3.03 1.70
N LEU A 13 -2.18 -3.38 2.62
CA LEU A 13 -2.04 -3.11 4.05
C LEU A 13 -1.82 -4.44 4.76
N ILE A 14 -0.70 -4.56 5.48
CA ILE A 14 -0.47 -5.68 6.38
C ILE A 14 -1.16 -5.38 7.69
N VAL A 15 -2.06 -6.28 8.09
CA VAL A 15 -2.83 -6.20 9.32
C VAL A 15 -2.35 -7.30 10.25
N ALA A 16 -1.75 -6.89 11.36
CA ALA A 16 -1.28 -7.79 12.39
C ALA A 16 -2.28 -7.82 13.55
N THR A 17 -2.60 -9.02 14.03
CA THR A 17 -3.33 -9.20 15.28
C THR A 17 -2.36 -9.37 16.44
N SER A 18 -2.76 -8.95 17.64
CA SER A 18 -1.92 -9.11 18.82
C SER A 18 -1.69 -10.59 19.12
N ALA A 19 -0.43 -11.03 19.12
CA ALA A 19 -0.02 -12.22 19.84
C ALA A 19 0.46 -11.78 21.22
N LYS A 20 -0.43 -11.75 22.22
CA LYS A 20 -0.07 -11.38 23.61
C LYS A 20 0.66 -12.52 24.35
N GLY A 21 1.67 -13.13 23.72
CA GLY A 21 2.48 -14.23 24.26
C GLY A 21 2.06 -15.63 23.78
N PRO A 22 2.77 -16.68 24.25
CA PRO A 22 4.11 -17.10 23.82
C PRO A 22 4.10 -17.74 22.41
N MET A 23 5.27 -17.81 21.76
CA MET A 23 5.45 -18.41 20.43
C MET A 23 5.32 -19.94 20.43
N GLU A 24 5.43 -20.57 21.60
CA GLU A 24 5.26 -22.01 21.82
C GLU A 24 3.92 -22.30 22.48
N ARG A 25 3.28 -23.39 22.05
CA ARG A 25 1.98 -23.84 22.57
C ARG A 25 2.13 -24.25 24.04
N ASP A 26 1.42 -23.56 24.93
CA ASP A 26 1.30 -23.96 26.33
C ASP A 26 0.12 -24.97 26.47
N PRO A 27 0.40 -26.26 26.76
CA PRO A 27 -0.65 -27.27 26.88
C PRO A 27 -1.57 -27.05 28.09
N SER A 28 -1.19 -26.19 29.05
CA SER A 28 -2.05 -25.85 30.19
C SER A 28 -3.22 -24.93 29.80
N LEU A 29 -3.13 -24.21 28.68
CA LEU A 29 -4.16 -23.31 28.18
C LEU A 29 -5.19 -24.07 27.34
N THR A 30 -5.96 -24.95 27.96
CA THR A 30 -6.92 -25.86 27.29
C THR A 30 -8.04 -25.15 26.52
N PHE A 31 -8.30 -23.87 26.81
CA PHE A 31 -9.25 -23.04 26.06
C PHE A 31 -8.73 -22.56 24.70
N LEU A 32 -7.41 -22.61 24.47
CA LEU A 32 -6.80 -22.35 23.17
C LEU A 32 -6.83 -23.65 22.38
N THR A 33 -7.84 -23.84 21.54
CA THR A 33 -7.83 -24.92 20.55
C THR A 33 -6.73 -24.69 19.52
N ASP A 34 -6.36 -25.72 18.76
CA ASP A 34 -5.33 -25.58 17.72
C ASP A 34 -5.74 -24.53 16.67
N GLU A 35 -7.02 -24.53 16.27
CA GLU A 35 -7.58 -23.56 15.33
C GLU A 35 -7.52 -22.12 15.85
N VAL A 36 -7.75 -21.91 17.15
CA VAL A 36 -7.62 -20.57 17.76
C VAL A 36 -6.14 -20.19 17.87
N HIS A 37 -5.26 -21.12 18.24
CA HIS A 37 -3.82 -20.89 18.35
C HIS A 37 -3.19 -20.51 17.00
N GLU A 38 -3.59 -21.13 15.89
CA GLU A 38 -3.13 -20.79 14.54
C GLU A 38 -3.50 -19.35 14.12
N GLN A 39 -4.55 -18.77 14.70
CA GLN A 39 -4.90 -17.38 14.44
C GLN A 39 -3.98 -16.40 15.19
N TYR A 40 -3.32 -16.81 16.27
CA TYR A 40 -2.36 -15.98 17.00
C TYR A 40 -1.09 -15.77 16.18
N GLY A 41 -0.71 -14.50 15.98
CA GLY A 41 0.44 -14.13 15.16
C GLY A 41 0.16 -14.15 13.65
N ARG A 42 -1.07 -14.48 13.23
CA ARG A 42 -1.45 -14.43 11.81
C ARG A 42 -1.39 -13.00 11.29
N LEU A 43 -0.78 -12.84 10.13
CA LEU A 43 -0.77 -11.60 9.36
C LEU A 43 -1.78 -11.71 8.23
N TRP A 44 -2.58 -10.66 8.05
CA TRP A 44 -3.49 -10.53 6.93
C TRP A 44 -2.92 -9.52 5.95
N ARG A 45 -2.97 -9.86 4.66
CA ARG A 45 -2.66 -8.92 3.58
C ARG A 45 -3.95 -8.47 2.94
N TYR A 46 -4.28 -7.20 3.12
CA TYR A 46 -5.43 -6.58 2.48
C TYR A 46 -4.97 -5.77 1.27
N THR A 47 -5.23 -6.29 0.06
CA THR A 47 -4.81 -5.64 -1.19
C THR A 47 -5.89 -4.67 -1.65
N LEU A 48 -5.51 -3.42 -1.95
CA LEU A 48 -6.38 -2.43 -2.58
C LEU A 48 -5.80 -2.08 -3.96
N PRO A 49 -6.34 -2.64 -5.06
CA PRO A 49 -5.93 -2.27 -6.41
C PRO A 49 -6.07 -0.76 -6.64
N GLY A 50 -5.10 -0.15 -7.33
CA GLY A 50 -5.08 1.30 -7.58
C GLY A 50 -4.43 2.14 -6.48
N HIS A 51 -3.89 1.53 -5.42
CA HIS A 51 -3.08 2.20 -4.39
C HIS A 51 -1.63 1.69 -4.41
N LEU A 52 -0.69 2.58 -4.09
CA LEU A 52 0.72 2.22 -3.87
C LEU A 52 1.30 3.08 -2.73
N SER A 53 1.74 2.41 -1.68
CA SER A 53 2.59 2.97 -0.63
C SER A 53 4.05 2.63 -0.88
N ALA A 54 4.93 3.62 -0.77
CA ALA A 54 6.36 3.47 -1.00
C ALA A 54 7.17 4.15 0.11
N PRO A 55 8.25 3.51 0.62
CA PRO A 55 9.13 4.14 1.59
C PRO A 55 9.86 5.32 0.95
N ILE A 56 9.87 6.47 1.63
CA ILE A 56 10.65 7.63 1.22
C ILE A 56 11.93 7.67 2.04
N ARG A 57 13.08 7.79 1.36
CA ARG A 57 14.37 7.95 2.04
C ARG A 57 14.49 9.41 2.48
N TYR A 58 14.72 9.64 3.76
CA TYR A 58 15.07 10.98 4.22
C TYR A 58 16.40 11.44 3.62
N VAL A 59 16.42 12.67 3.09
CA VAL A 59 17.61 13.39 2.65
C VAL A 59 17.50 14.83 3.14
N PRO A 60 18.57 15.48 3.63
CA PRO A 60 18.51 16.83 4.19
C PRO A 60 18.52 17.91 3.08
N ARG A 61 17.67 17.73 2.06
CA ARG A 61 17.50 18.64 0.93
C ARG A 61 16.12 18.42 0.31
N PRO A 62 15.59 19.38 -0.47
CA PRO A 62 14.42 19.12 -1.29
C PRO A 62 14.61 17.86 -2.16
N THR A 63 13.57 17.03 -2.22
CA THR A 63 13.53 15.81 -3.00
C THR A 63 12.38 15.86 -4.00
N ARG A 64 12.59 15.27 -5.17
CA ARG A 64 11.56 15.17 -6.21
C ARG A 64 10.90 13.81 -6.12
N ILE A 65 9.62 13.80 -5.79
CA ILE A 65 8.78 12.60 -5.89
C ILE A 65 8.10 12.59 -7.25
N ARG A 66 8.23 11.48 -7.97
CA ARG A 66 7.52 11.22 -9.22
C ARG A 66 6.62 10.00 -9.02
N CYS A 67 5.32 10.20 -9.19
CA CYS A 67 4.34 9.13 -9.23
C CYS A 67 3.97 8.88 -10.70
N GLU A 68 4.03 7.62 -11.13
CA GLU A 68 3.69 7.21 -12.49
C GLU A 68 2.59 6.15 -12.44
N LEU A 69 1.51 6.39 -13.18
CA LEU A 69 0.51 5.37 -13.50
C LEU A 69 0.72 4.96 -14.96
N ARG A 70 0.85 3.65 -15.18
CA ARG A 70 1.00 3.01 -16.49
C ARG A 70 -0.13 1.98 -16.66
N PRO A 71 -0.34 1.43 -17.87
CA PRO A 71 -1.43 0.48 -18.12
C PRO A 71 -1.42 -0.79 -17.25
N ASP A 72 -0.28 -1.17 -16.68
CA ASP A 72 -0.09 -2.40 -15.93
C ASP A 72 0.58 -2.22 -14.56
N ARG A 73 0.93 -0.98 -14.19
CA ARG A 73 1.67 -0.71 -12.95
C ARG A 73 1.56 0.71 -12.44
N LEU A 74 1.75 0.85 -11.13
CA LEU A 74 2.03 2.09 -10.41
C LEU A 74 3.49 2.13 -10.00
N ARG A 75 4.14 3.29 -10.08
CA ARG A 75 5.53 3.49 -9.63
C ARG A 75 5.66 4.78 -8.84
N VAL A 76 6.46 4.74 -7.79
CA VAL A 76 6.92 5.93 -7.05
C VAL A 76 8.43 5.98 -7.14
N LEU A 77 8.96 7.10 -7.64
CA LEU A 77 10.39 7.38 -7.70
C LEU A 77 10.72 8.59 -6.83
N GLN A 78 11.88 8.57 -6.21
CA GLN A 78 12.44 9.68 -5.46
C GLN A 78 13.80 10.05 -6.06
N ASP A 79 13.94 11.27 -6.55
CA ASP A 79 15.16 11.76 -7.22
C ASP A 79 15.63 10.82 -8.34
N GLY A 80 14.69 10.18 -9.04
CA GLY A 80 14.97 9.21 -10.11
C GLY A 80 15.17 7.77 -9.66
N ALA A 81 15.35 7.50 -8.36
CA ALA A 81 15.46 6.14 -7.84
C ALA A 81 14.08 5.53 -7.55
N LEU A 82 13.83 4.29 -7.99
CA LEU A 82 12.59 3.57 -7.70
C LEU A 82 12.47 3.32 -6.18
N ARG A 83 11.32 3.69 -5.61
CA ARG A 83 10.99 3.49 -4.19
C ARG A 83 9.88 2.47 -3.98
N GLY A 84 8.94 2.37 -4.90
CA GLY A 84 7.88 1.39 -4.85
C GLY A 84 7.31 1.13 -6.24
N GLU A 85 6.85 -0.09 -6.43
CA GLU A 85 6.15 -0.54 -7.62
C GLU A 85 5.05 -1.52 -7.21
N ALA A 86 3.90 -1.39 -7.87
CA ALA A 86 2.81 -2.34 -7.80
C ALA A 86 2.33 -2.63 -9.20
N THR A 87 2.27 -3.90 -9.57
CA THR A 87 1.70 -4.39 -10.83
C THR A 87 0.27 -4.81 -10.61
N PHE A 88 -0.59 -4.61 -11.60
CA PHE A 88 -1.96 -5.10 -11.59
C PHE A 88 -2.31 -5.66 -12.96
N ASP A 89 -3.27 -6.58 -13.01
CA ASP A 89 -3.75 -7.15 -14.27
C ASP A 89 -4.44 -6.04 -15.09
N PRO A 90 -3.99 -5.73 -16.32
CA PRO A 90 -4.64 -4.76 -17.19
C PRO A 90 -6.12 -5.07 -17.44
N LYS A 91 -6.54 -6.34 -17.30
CA LYS A 91 -7.96 -6.73 -17.38
C LYS A 91 -8.83 -6.04 -16.33
N LEU A 92 -8.27 -5.67 -15.17
CA LEU A 92 -8.99 -4.88 -14.16
C LEU A 92 -9.33 -3.48 -14.65
N LEU A 93 -8.63 -3.00 -15.69
CA LEU A 93 -8.88 -1.71 -16.31
C LEU A 93 -9.74 -1.80 -17.58
N GLU A 94 -10.09 -3.01 -18.04
CA GLU A 94 -10.95 -3.17 -19.21
C GLU A 94 -12.30 -2.49 -18.98
N GLY A 95 -12.69 -1.62 -19.90
CA GLY A 95 -13.94 -0.86 -19.81
C GLY A 95 -13.88 0.38 -18.89
N LEU A 96 -12.81 0.59 -18.11
CA LEU A 96 -12.61 1.84 -17.38
C LEU A 96 -12.24 2.95 -18.36
N LYS A 97 -13.09 3.97 -18.43
CA LYS A 97 -12.80 5.23 -19.10
C LYS A 97 -12.47 6.27 -18.02
N PRO A 98 -11.20 6.69 -17.87
CA PRO A 98 -10.86 7.70 -16.88
C PRO A 98 -11.55 9.01 -17.24
N ALA A 99 -12.58 9.38 -16.45
CA ALA A 99 -13.34 10.61 -16.68
C ALA A 99 -12.58 11.88 -16.23
N ALA A 100 -11.69 11.75 -15.24
CA ALA A 100 -10.87 12.85 -14.74
C ALA A 100 -9.64 12.34 -14.00
N ILE A 101 -8.57 13.15 -13.99
CA ILE A 101 -7.44 12.98 -13.07
C ILE A 101 -7.44 14.12 -12.06
N THR A 102 -7.62 13.75 -10.81
CA THR A 102 -7.49 14.68 -9.69
C THR A 102 -6.06 14.67 -9.18
N TRP A 103 -5.42 15.84 -9.19
CA TRP A 103 -4.03 15.98 -8.79
C TRP A 103 -3.92 16.56 -7.39
N GLY A 104 -3.05 15.98 -6.57
CA GLY A 104 -2.75 16.48 -5.24
C GLY A 104 -3.89 16.29 -4.22
N GLN A 105 -4.93 15.54 -4.59
CA GLN A 105 -5.96 15.05 -3.68
C GLN A 105 -5.99 13.53 -3.82
N GLY A 106 -6.00 12.80 -2.71
CA GLY A 106 -6.04 11.34 -2.73
C GLY A 106 -6.82 10.76 -1.55
N LEU A 107 -6.74 9.43 -1.42
CA LEU A 107 -7.44 8.66 -0.37
C LEU A 107 -7.15 9.16 1.05
N HIS A 108 -5.97 9.73 1.27
CA HIS A 108 -5.52 10.25 2.56
C HIS A 108 -5.63 11.78 2.69
N GLY A 109 -6.38 12.43 1.79
CA GLY A 109 -6.56 13.88 1.75
C GLY A 109 -5.58 14.61 0.82
N PRO A 110 -5.48 15.94 0.96
CA PRO A 110 -4.62 16.77 0.12
C PRO A 110 -3.13 16.48 0.35
N THR A 111 -2.33 16.56 -0.71
CA THR A 111 -0.87 16.52 -0.59
C THR A 111 -0.34 17.80 0.03
N THR A 112 0.61 17.68 0.95
CA THR A 112 1.39 18.80 1.49
C THR A 112 2.60 19.14 0.62
N CYS A 113 2.88 18.35 -0.42
CA CYS A 113 3.95 18.60 -1.38
C CYS A 113 3.53 19.66 -2.40
N ARG A 114 4.50 20.47 -2.84
CA ARG A 114 4.29 21.34 -4.00
C ARG A 114 4.29 20.51 -5.28
N LEU A 115 3.17 20.54 -6.00
CA LEU A 115 3.07 19.89 -7.30
C LEU A 115 3.76 20.73 -8.39
N THR A 116 4.84 20.22 -8.96
CA THR A 116 5.68 20.98 -9.92
C THR A 116 5.45 20.60 -11.38
N ARG A 117 4.91 19.42 -11.67
CA ARG A 117 4.63 18.95 -13.03
C ARG A 117 3.44 17.99 -13.03
N LYS A 118 2.61 18.06 -14.07
CA LYS A 118 1.50 17.15 -14.38
C LYS A 118 1.63 16.76 -15.84
N ASP A 119 1.39 15.50 -16.15
CA ASP A 119 1.57 14.97 -17.50
C ASP A 119 0.64 13.76 -17.67
N VAL A 120 -0.05 13.70 -18.80
CA VAL A 120 -0.99 12.63 -19.13
C VAL A 120 -0.79 12.29 -20.60
N SER A 121 -0.61 11.02 -20.90
CA SER A 121 -0.41 10.54 -22.27
C SER A 121 -1.01 9.14 -22.44
N PRO A 122 -1.92 8.93 -23.40
CA PRO A 122 -2.57 9.96 -24.23
C PRO A 122 -3.38 10.94 -23.37
N ALA A 123 -3.75 12.11 -23.93
CA ALA A 123 -4.65 13.02 -23.23
C ALA A 123 -5.99 12.31 -22.93
N LEU A 124 -6.65 12.69 -21.84
CA LEU A 124 -8.02 12.24 -21.60
C LEU A 124 -8.97 13.01 -22.52
N ASP A 125 -9.96 12.29 -23.05
CA ASP A 125 -11.04 12.83 -23.89
C ASP A 125 -12.02 13.69 -23.08
#